data_AF-A0A536T3G2-F1
#
_entry.id   AF-A0A536T3G2-F1
#
_cell.length_a   1.000
_cell.length_b   1.000
_cell.length_c   1.000
_cell.angle_alpha   90.00
_cell.angle_beta   90.00
_cell.angle_gamma   90.00
#
_symmetry.space_group_name_H-M   'P 1'
#
loop_
_entity.id
_entity.type
_entity.pdbx_description
1 polymer ?
#
loop_
_entity_poly.entity_id
_entity_poly.type
_entity_poly.pdbx_seq_one_letter_code
_entity_poly.pdbx_strand_id
1 'polypeptide(L)'
;MITTMAVGATLFAPLAYPDTVTGTIAYQSKAGPIVINVKNVYFVKGPDAVSGKAIRHLVFSSADLGAKIKGCAKMSCTDGDLNEGMTIDLDVGPRLNYWVVGNGQRVQYSGTAKPETLKLTTDSAQRIAGKLTIDDSGAGGAKASIDFDAALLKEFAL
;
A
#
# COMPACT_ATOMS: atom_id res chain seq x y z
N MET A 1 -49.16 28.93 -24.42
CA MET A 1 -47.78 29.18 -23.95
C MET A 1 -47.45 28.07 -22.99
N ILE A 2 -46.55 27.15 -23.34
CA ILE A 2 -46.12 26.03 -22.49
C ILE A 2 -44.72 26.38 -22.00
N THR A 3 -44.59 26.55 -20.69
CA THR A 3 -43.33 26.86 -20.01
C THR A 3 -42.63 25.55 -19.67
N THR A 4 -41.58 25.20 -20.40
CA THR A 4 -40.75 24.03 -20.11
C THR A 4 -39.76 24.40 -19.00
N MET A 5 -39.92 23.83 -17.81
CA MET A 5 -38.92 23.90 -16.74
C MET A 5 -37.85 22.84 -16.98
N ALA A 6 -36.60 23.26 -17.14
CA ALA A 6 -35.44 22.37 -17.18
C ALA A 6 -35.00 22.02 -15.76
N VAL A 7 -35.03 20.73 -15.41
CA VAL A 7 -34.48 20.21 -14.15
C VAL A 7 -32.97 20.07 -14.32
N GLY A 8 -32.21 20.93 -13.63
CA GLY A 8 -30.75 20.83 -13.57
C GLY A 8 -30.32 19.66 -12.67
N ALA A 9 -29.76 18.62 -13.27
CA ALA A 9 -29.09 17.55 -12.54
C ALA A 9 -27.73 18.05 -12.04
N THR A 10 -27.60 18.33 -10.74
CA THR A 10 -26.32 18.57 -10.08
C THR A 10 -25.52 17.27 -10.01
N LEU A 11 -24.50 17.17 -10.87
CA LEU A 11 -23.47 16.13 -10.78
C LEU A 11 -22.63 16.37 -9.51
N PHE A 12 -22.80 15.52 -8.50
CA PHE A 12 -21.86 15.41 -7.39
C PHE A 12 -20.59 14.72 -7.92
N ALA A 13 -19.58 15.52 -8.30
CA ALA A 13 -18.25 14.97 -8.53
C ALA A 13 -17.63 14.62 -7.17
N PRO A 14 -17.18 13.37 -6.93
CA PRO A 14 -16.47 13.05 -5.71
C PRO A 14 -15.16 13.84 -5.69
N LEU A 15 -14.93 14.57 -4.60
CA LEU A 15 -13.65 15.21 -4.31
C LEU A 15 -12.59 14.10 -4.18
N ALA A 16 -11.79 13.92 -5.23
CA ALA A 16 -10.61 13.09 -5.17
C ALA A 16 -9.55 13.82 -4.34
N TYR A 17 -9.42 13.45 -3.07
CA TYR A 17 -8.32 13.91 -2.24
C TYR A 17 -7.04 13.19 -2.68
N PRO A 18 -5.92 13.93 -2.86
CA PRO A 18 -4.64 13.33 -3.23
C PRO A 18 -4.21 12.30 -2.19
N ASP A 19 -3.55 11.25 -2.65
CA ASP A 19 -2.91 10.29 -1.76
C ASP A 19 -1.79 10.99 -0.99
N THR A 20 -1.62 10.63 0.28
CA THR A 20 -0.57 11.20 1.12
C THR A 20 0.16 10.10 1.86
N VAL A 21 1.46 10.29 2.05
CA VAL A 21 2.26 9.39 2.88
C VAL A 21 3.45 10.13 3.47
N THR A 22 3.79 9.78 4.69
CA THR A 22 5.03 10.21 5.34
C THR A 22 5.49 9.11 6.28
N GLY A 23 6.80 8.93 6.39
CA GLY A 23 7.36 7.93 7.29
C GLY A 23 8.60 7.27 6.75
N THR A 24 9.09 6.32 7.54
CA THR A 24 10.34 5.62 7.27
C THR A 24 10.22 4.14 7.52
N ILE A 25 11.00 3.36 6.76
CA ILE A 25 11.26 1.95 7.00
C ILE A 25 12.76 1.81 7.27
N ALA A 26 13.12 1.21 8.39
CA ALA A 26 14.49 0.91 8.76
C ALA A 26 14.69 -0.61 8.85
N TYR A 27 15.84 -1.08 8.37
CA TYR A 27 16.22 -2.48 8.43
C TYR A 27 17.72 -2.64 8.63
N GLN A 28 18.12 -3.47 9.59
CA GLN A 28 19.53 -3.78 9.83
C GLN A 28 19.94 -5.00 9.01
N SER A 29 20.58 -4.75 7.86
CA SER A 29 21.10 -5.83 7.02
C SER A 29 22.53 -6.23 7.43
N LYS A 30 23.00 -7.38 6.94
CA LYS A 30 24.42 -7.78 7.08
C LYS A 30 25.38 -6.83 6.35
N ALA A 31 24.91 -6.11 5.34
CA ALA A 31 25.68 -5.12 4.58
C ALA A 31 25.68 -3.73 5.22
N GLY A 32 24.94 -3.54 6.32
CA GLY A 32 24.79 -2.26 7.02
C GLY A 32 23.32 -1.86 7.22
N PRO A 33 23.08 -0.77 7.96
CA PRO A 33 21.74 -0.22 8.17
C PRO A 33 21.17 0.33 6.85
N ILE A 34 19.89 0.08 6.63
CA ILE A 34 19.11 0.64 5.53
C ILE A 34 18.01 1.51 6.14
N VAL A 35 17.85 2.71 5.61
CA VAL A 35 16.74 3.61 5.95
C VAL A 35 16.10 4.09 4.66
N ILE A 36 14.80 3.83 4.52
CA ILE A 36 14.00 4.16 3.36
C ILE A 36 13.02 5.24 3.76
N ASN A 37 13.11 6.40 3.10
CA ASN A 37 12.12 7.46 3.23
C ASN A 37 10.97 7.17 2.26
N VAL A 38 9.79 6.93 2.80
CA VAL A 38 8.60 6.63 2.00
C VAL A 38 8.07 7.92 1.38
N LYS A 39 7.84 7.90 0.07
CA LYS A 39 7.35 9.05 -0.68
C LYS A 39 6.02 8.79 -1.38
N ASN A 40 5.71 7.52 -1.64
CA ASN A 40 4.49 7.11 -2.31
C ASN A 40 3.83 5.93 -1.59
N VAL A 41 2.51 5.88 -1.65
CA VAL A 41 1.68 4.77 -1.20
C VAL A 41 0.71 4.41 -2.31
N TYR A 42 0.50 3.12 -2.55
CA TYR A 42 -0.47 2.64 -3.51
C TYR A 42 -1.34 1.56 -2.87
N PHE A 43 -2.64 1.75 -2.96
CA PHE A 43 -3.62 0.74 -2.54
C PHE A 43 -4.13 -0.01 -3.77
N VAL A 44 -3.94 -1.33 -3.80
CA VAL A 44 -4.48 -2.20 -4.84
C VAL A 44 -5.25 -3.37 -4.24
N LYS A 45 -6.07 -4.02 -5.06
CA LYS A 45 -6.82 -5.23 -4.72
C LYS A 45 -6.61 -6.29 -5.78
N GLY A 46 -6.49 -7.55 -5.40
CA GLY A 46 -6.30 -8.62 -6.38
C GLY A 46 -6.02 -9.97 -5.73
N PRO A 47 -5.81 -11.02 -6.55
CA PRO A 47 -5.52 -12.35 -6.03
C PRO A 47 -4.12 -12.39 -5.40
N ASP A 48 -4.05 -12.86 -4.16
CA ASP A 48 -2.81 -13.24 -3.47
C ASP A 48 -2.04 -14.26 -4.33
N ALA A 49 -0.73 -14.08 -4.45
CA ALA A 49 0.11 -14.87 -5.35
C ALA A 49 0.18 -16.36 -4.97
N VAL A 50 -0.04 -16.70 -3.70
CA VAL A 50 0.05 -18.08 -3.21
C VAL A 50 -1.32 -18.74 -3.14
N SER A 51 -2.31 -18.09 -2.52
CA SER A 51 -3.63 -18.67 -2.26
C SER A 51 -4.65 -18.39 -3.35
N GLY A 52 -4.41 -17.41 -4.23
CA GLY A 52 -5.36 -16.94 -5.24
C GLY A 52 -6.57 -16.19 -4.68
N LYS A 53 -6.66 -16.01 -3.35
CA LYS A 53 -7.77 -15.28 -2.72
C LYS A 53 -7.63 -13.79 -2.96
N ALA A 54 -8.75 -13.10 -3.14
CA ALA A 54 -8.78 -11.65 -3.20
C ALA A 54 -8.26 -11.06 -1.88
N ILE A 55 -7.24 -10.19 -1.97
CA ILE A 55 -6.68 -9.46 -0.84
C ILE A 55 -6.56 -7.97 -1.18
N ARG A 56 -6.42 -7.17 -0.13
CA ARG A 56 -6.01 -5.77 -0.23
C ARG A 56 -4.50 -5.70 0.00
N HIS A 57 -3.83 -4.90 -0.81
CA HIS A 57 -2.37 -4.82 -0.81
C HIS A 57 -1.94 -3.35 -0.83
N LEU A 58 -1.05 -2.99 0.09
CA LEU A 58 -0.45 -1.66 0.18
C LEU A 58 1.00 -1.72 -0.26
N VAL A 59 1.39 -0.84 -1.17
CA VAL A 59 2.78 -0.68 -1.62
C VAL A 59 3.30 0.68 -1.15
N PHE A 60 4.21 0.69 -0.19
CA PHE A 60 4.95 1.87 0.26
C PHE A 60 6.27 1.94 -0.48
N SER A 61 6.55 3.03 -1.20
CA SER A 61 7.75 3.15 -2.02
C SER A 61 8.49 4.47 -1.84
N SER A 62 9.81 4.46 -2.01
CA SER A 62 10.63 5.66 -2.13
C SER A 62 10.57 6.29 -3.53
N ALA A 63 10.12 5.54 -4.55
CA ALA A 63 10.01 5.96 -5.95
C ALA A 63 8.55 5.98 -6.40
N ASP A 64 8.25 6.73 -7.48
CA ASP A 64 6.91 6.71 -8.08
C ASP A 64 6.73 5.47 -8.97
N LEU A 65 5.78 4.63 -8.62
CA LEU A 65 5.40 3.40 -9.31
C LEU A 65 4.00 3.47 -9.93
N GLY A 66 3.28 4.60 -9.79
CA GLY A 66 1.85 4.67 -10.09
C GLY A 66 1.51 4.29 -11.53
N ALA A 67 2.27 4.79 -12.51
CA ALA A 67 2.08 4.45 -13.91
C ALA A 67 2.38 2.97 -14.21
N LYS A 68 3.44 2.42 -13.59
CA LYS A 68 3.83 1.02 -13.76
C LYS A 68 2.78 0.07 -13.19
N ILE A 69 2.30 0.35 -11.96
CA ILE A 69 1.24 -0.43 -11.31
C ILE A 69 -0.06 -0.38 -12.13
N LYS A 70 -0.45 0.80 -12.64
CA LYS A 70 -1.60 0.91 -13.54
C LYS A 70 -1.44 0.05 -14.80
N GLY A 71 -0.23 -0.07 -15.33
CA GLY A 71 0.12 -0.91 -16.47
C GLY A 71 0.23 -2.40 -16.18
N CYS A 72 0.36 -2.82 -14.91
CA CYS A 72 0.50 -4.24 -14.55
C CYS A 72 -0.72 -5.08 -14.97
N ALA A 73 -0.49 -6.26 -15.54
CA ALA A 73 -1.56 -7.19 -15.90
C ALA A 73 -2.08 -8.00 -14.69
N LYS A 74 -1.18 -8.30 -13.74
CA LYS A 74 -1.46 -9.10 -12.54
C LYS A 74 -0.98 -8.35 -11.30
N MET A 75 -1.58 -8.64 -10.14
CA MET A 75 -1.19 -7.97 -8.89
C MET A 75 0.28 -8.22 -8.54
N SER A 76 0.81 -9.43 -8.73
CA SER A 76 2.22 -9.74 -8.42
C SER A 76 3.26 -8.87 -9.16
N CYS A 77 2.88 -8.16 -10.22
CA CYS A 77 3.74 -7.20 -10.90
C CYS A 77 3.99 -5.93 -10.08
N THR A 78 3.13 -5.58 -9.11
CA THR A 78 3.31 -4.40 -8.26
C THR A 78 4.58 -4.48 -7.40
N ASP A 79 4.99 -5.70 -7.07
CA ASP A 79 6.10 -5.97 -6.17
C ASP A 79 7.43 -6.00 -6.93
N GLY A 80 7.40 -6.44 -8.19
CA GLY A 80 8.60 -6.62 -9.02
C GLY A 80 9.34 -5.33 -9.33
N ASP A 81 8.64 -4.20 -9.41
CA ASP A 81 9.23 -2.87 -9.64
C ASP A 81 9.58 -2.13 -8.34
N LEU A 82 9.24 -2.70 -7.18
CA LEU A 82 9.54 -2.12 -5.88
C LEU A 82 11.03 -2.32 -5.56
N ASN A 83 11.84 -1.30 -5.79
CA ASN A 83 13.29 -1.37 -5.56
C ASN A 83 13.69 -1.07 -4.12
N GLU A 84 12.95 -0.16 -3.49
CA GLU A 84 13.10 0.24 -2.09
C GLU A 84 11.71 0.60 -1.52
N GLY A 85 11.32 -0.08 -0.45
CA GLY A 85 10.03 0.11 0.17
C GLY A 85 9.56 -1.08 1.00
N MET A 86 8.26 -1.14 1.20
CA MET A 86 7.57 -2.20 1.93
C MET A 86 6.22 -2.47 1.29
N THR A 87 5.83 -3.73 1.22
CA THR A 87 4.44 -4.13 0.94
C THR A 87 3.78 -4.67 2.20
N ILE A 88 2.45 -4.51 2.27
CA ILE A 88 1.59 -5.09 3.30
C ILE A 88 0.42 -5.80 2.62
N ASP A 89 0.26 -7.08 2.89
CA ASP A 89 -0.96 -7.80 2.56
C ASP A 89 -1.94 -7.76 3.73
N LEU A 90 -3.17 -7.38 3.42
CA LEU A 90 -4.31 -7.42 4.33
C LEU A 90 -5.21 -8.59 3.94
N ASP A 91 -5.99 -9.09 4.90
CA ASP A 91 -7.03 -10.12 4.68
C ASP A 91 -6.54 -11.50 4.21
N VAL A 92 -5.22 -11.74 4.12
CA VAL A 92 -4.65 -13.08 3.87
C VAL A 92 -4.92 -14.03 5.04
N GLY A 93 -4.95 -13.49 6.27
CA GLY A 93 -5.10 -14.25 7.50
C GLY A 93 -5.15 -13.38 8.75
N PRO A 94 -4.95 -13.95 9.95
CA PRO A 94 -5.08 -13.23 11.23
C PRO A 94 -3.93 -12.26 11.53
N ARG A 95 -2.90 -12.21 10.68
CA ARG A 95 -1.72 -11.35 10.80
C ARG A 95 -1.51 -10.61 9.48
N LEU A 96 -0.81 -9.48 9.56
CA LEU A 96 -0.38 -8.74 8.38
C LEU A 96 0.89 -9.39 7.85
N ASN A 97 0.92 -9.78 6.58
CA ASN A 97 2.17 -10.16 5.94
C ASN A 97 2.84 -8.89 5.43
N TYR A 98 4.15 -8.79 5.62
CA TYR A 98 4.91 -7.67 5.08
C TYR A 98 6.19 -8.14 4.43
N TRP A 99 6.62 -7.40 3.42
CA TRP A 99 7.88 -7.62 2.73
C TRP A 99 8.60 -6.29 2.56
N VAL A 100 9.83 -6.20 3.03
CA VAL A 100 10.70 -5.02 2.91
C VAL A 100 11.74 -5.31 1.85
N VAL A 101 11.98 -4.31 1.01
CA VAL A 101 13.06 -4.31 0.02
C VAL A 101 13.91 -3.07 0.15
N GLY A 102 15.21 -3.22 0.00
CA GLY A 102 16.17 -2.12 0.02
C GLY A 102 17.38 -2.40 -0.86
N ASN A 103 18.16 -1.35 -1.16
CA ASN A 103 19.37 -1.43 -1.98
C ASN A 103 19.09 -2.02 -3.38
N GLY A 104 18.00 -1.57 -4.01
CA GLY A 104 17.56 -2.07 -5.32
C GLY A 104 17.27 -3.57 -5.31
N GLN A 105 16.44 -4.03 -4.36
CA GLN A 105 16.08 -5.43 -4.10
C GLN A 105 17.21 -6.40 -3.69
N ARG A 106 18.44 -5.91 -3.45
CA ARG A 106 19.54 -6.77 -2.95
C ARG A 106 19.35 -7.18 -1.50
N VAL A 107 18.57 -6.41 -0.75
CA VAL A 107 18.17 -6.75 0.61
C VAL A 107 16.67 -6.91 0.62
N GLN A 108 16.23 -8.07 1.13
CA GLN A 108 14.83 -8.42 1.23
C GLN A 108 14.58 -9.06 2.59
N TYR A 109 13.45 -8.74 3.20
CA TYR A 109 13.02 -9.34 4.45
C TYR A 109 11.51 -9.51 4.44
N SER A 110 11.04 -10.71 4.75
CA SER A 110 9.61 -10.99 4.95
C SER A 110 9.34 -11.22 6.42
N GLY A 111 8.23 -10.67 6.92
CA GLY A 111 7.78 -10.84 8.29
C GLY A 111 6.27 -10.88 8.40
N THR A 112 5.79 -11.12 9.62
CA THR A 112 4.37 -11.00 9.94
C THR A 112 4.18 -10.09 11.15
N ALA A 113 3.33 -9.09 11.01
CA ALA A 113 3.01 -8.17 12.09
C ALA A 113 1.66 -8.53 12.73
N LYS A 114 1.47 -8.15 13.99
CA LYS A 114 0.15 -8.30 14.64
C LYS A 114 -0.80 -7.24 14.08
N PRO A 115 -2.12 -7.50 13.97
CA PRO A 115 -3.07 -6.55 13.39
C PRO A 115 -3.03 -5.14 14.02
N GLU A 116 -2.78 -5.04 15.34
CA GLU A 116 -2.73 -3.76 16.06
C GLU A 116 -1.59 -2.81 15.63
N THR A 117 -0.63 -3.33 14.85
CA THR A 117 0.42 -2.51 14.21
C THR A 117 -0.13 -1.60 13.12
N LEU A 118 -1.32 -1.90 12.59
CA LEU A 118 -2.03 -1.07 11.62
C LEU A 118 -3.29 -0.47 12.27
N LYS A 119 -3.30 0.85 12.43
CA LYS A 119 -4.45 1.60 12.97
C LYS A 119 -5.07 2.40 11.84
N LEU A 120 -6.22 1.93 11.35
CA LEU A 120 -6.95 2.60 10.27
C LEU A 120 -7.90 3.66 10.82
N THR A 121 -7.86 4.84 10.23
CA THR A 121 -8.85 5.92 10.40
C THR A 121 -9.89 5.90 9.30
N THR A 122 -9.55 5.30 8.15
CA THR A 122 -10.48 4.99 7.06
C THR A 122 -10.18 3.59 6.56
N ASP A 123 -11.22 2.75 6.50
CA ASP A 123 -11.15 1.38 6.01
C ASP A 123 -12.36 1.13 5.08
N SER A 124 -12.13 1.22 3.78
CA SER A 124 -13.18 1.02 2.77
C SER A 124 -12.62 0.35 1.51
N ALA A 125 -13.52 -0.08 0.62
CA ALA A 125 -13.11 -0.70 -0.64
C ALA A 125 -12.37 0.27 -1.58
N GLN A 126 -12.60 1.58 -1.45
CA GLN A 126 -12.08 2.61 -2.36
C GLN A 126 -10.97 3.46 -1.75
N ARG A 127 -10.77 3.40 -0.43
CA ARG A 127 -9.77 4.21 0.28
C ARG A 127 -9.39 3.57 1.60
N ILE A 128 -8.12 3.65 1.93
CA ILE A 128 -7.56 3.20 3.20
C ILE A 128 -6.58 4.24 3.73
N ALA A 129 -6.76 4.63 4.98
CA ALA A 129 -5.94 5.65 5.63
C ALA A 129 -5.68 5.25 7.08
N GLY A 130 -4.51 5.62 7.59
CA GLY A 130 -4.14 5.32 8.96
C GLY A 130 -2.66 5.38 9.22
N LYS A 131 -2.24 4.65 10.25
CA LYS A 131 -0.86 4.56 10.70
C LYS A 131 -0.40 3.11 10.78
N LEU A 132 0.70 2.80 10.12
CA LEU A 132 1.45 1.56 10.28
C LEU A 132 2.61 1.79 11.26
N THR A 133 2.75 0.93 12.27
CA THR A 133 3.87 0.95 13.21
C THR A 133 4.33 -0.48 13.51
N ILE A 134 5.46 -0.86 12.93
CA ILE A 134 6.14 -2.16 13.14
C ILE A 134 7.47 -1.87 13.85
N ASP A 135 7.82 -2.66 14.86
CA ASP A 135 9.15 -2.65 15.47
C ASP A 135 9.58 -4.07 15.81
N ASP A 136 10.07 -4.78 14.79
CA ASP A 136 10.62 -6.12 14.91
C ASP A 136 12.16 -6.08 14.99
N SER A 137 12.75 -4.90 15.20
CA SER A 137 14.21 -4.68 15.17
C SER A 137 14.96 -5.52 16.20
N GLY A 138 14.37 -5.74 17.38
CA GLY A 138 14.92 -6.61 18.43
C GLY A 138 14.98 -8.10 18.05
N ALA A 139 14.23 -8.52 17.03
CA ALA A 139 14.22 -9.87 16.49
C ALA A 139 14.91 -9.94 15.10
N GLY A 140 15.64 -8.89 14.71
CA GLY A 140 16.31 -8.80 13.41
C GLY A 140 15.37 -8.49 12.24
N GLY A 141 14.13 -8.07 12.51
CA GLY A 141 13.17 -7.62 11.51
C GLY A 141 13.21 -6.12 11.24
N ALA A 142 12.23 -5.65 10.48
CA ALA A 142 12.13 -4.24 10.12
C ALA A 142 11.49 -3.38 11.23
N LYS A 143 11.77 -2.09 11.18
CA LYS A 143 11.06 -1.06 11.93
C LYS A 143 10.41 -0.09 10.95
N ALA A 144 9.10 0.11 11.04
CA ALA A 144 8.38 1.05 10.19
C ALA A 144 7.49 1.95 11.04
N SER A 145 7.44 3.23 10.67
CA SER A 145 6.43 4.16 11.18
C SER A 145 5.98 5.02 10.01
N ILE A 146 4.74 4.81 9.58
CA ILE A 146 4.20 5.40 8.35
C ILE A 146 2.78 5.88 8.63
N ASP A 147 2.51 7.14 8.35
CA ASP A 147 1.17 7.71 8.28
C ASP A 147 0.80 7.83 6.81
N PHE A 148 -0.39 7.38 6.42
CA PHE A 148 -0.78 7.28 5.02
C PHE A 148 -2.28 7.47 4.80
N ASP A 149 -2.62 7.85 3.58
CA ASP A 149 -3.96 7.89 3.03
C ASP A 149 -3.89 7.59 1.53
N ALA A 150 -4.52 6.50 1.11
CA ALA A 150 -4.42 5.97 -0.24
C ALA A 150 -5.81 5.61 -0.79
N ALA A 151 -6.18 6.22 -1.91
CA ALA A 151 -7.29 5.76 -2.74
C ALA A 151 -6.91 4.47 -3.48
N LEU A 152 -7.92 3.66 -3.79
CA LEU A 152 -7.75 2.46 -4.60
C LEU A 152 -7.22 2.86 -5.99
N LEU A 153 -5.99 2.45 -6.27
CA LEU A 153 -5.34 2.71 -7.54
C LEU A 153 -5.82 1.74 -8.62
N LYS A 154 -5.97 0.46 -8.26
CA LYS A 154 -6.32 -0.61 -9.19
C LYS A 154 -6.90 -1.83 -8.48
N GLU A 155 -7.92 -2.41 -9.11
CA GLU A 155 -8.40 -3.75 -8.80
C GLU A 155 -8.03 -4.70 -9.95
N PHE A 156 -7.29 -5.75 -9.63
CA PHE A 156 -6.87 -6.80 -10.56
C PHE A 156 -7.92 -7.89 -10.60
N ALA A 157 -8.12 -8.48 -11.79
CA ALA A 157 -9.00 -9.63 -11.95
C ALA A 157 -8.50 -10.83 -11.15
N LEU A 158 -9.45 -11.63 -10.66
CA LEU A 158 -9.22 -12.94 -10.03
C LEU A 158 -8.88 -14.00 -11.08
#